data_AF-A0A317CHU4-F1
#
_entry.id   AF-A0A317CHU4-F1
#
_cell.length_a   1.000
_cell.length_b   1.000
_cell.length_c   1.000
_cell.angle_alpha   90.00
_cell.angle_beta   90.00
_cell.angle_gamma   90.00
#
_symmetry.space_group_name_H-M   'P 1'
#
loop_
_entity.id
_entity.type
_entity.pdbx_description
1 polymer ?
#
loop_
_entity_poly.entity_id
_entity_poly.type
_entity_poly.pdbx_seq_one_letter_code
_entity_poly.pdbx_strand_id
1 'polypeptide(L)'
;MLSPTRINSASTHKSILSLALLLAIIFLINGCATLNKNDCREGNWAGIGFNDAVAGLRSDIQLNSHIKACSRYKIGHDQIAYDNGYNRGLQQFCTQSSGMRYGSDNNKYYNICPAHLKSDFLIGYVSGLTLSINHLQNEIEDLRHERRKKDRKLSTLGKENRKDKKSHKEIKKLKDSIENIEDNLTSKRSTQNDLRAWYSLWSRQI
;
A
#
# COMPACT_ATOMS: atom_id res chain seq x y z
N MET A 1 -54.08 -10.45 -35.65
CA MET A 1 -52.91 -9.66 -35.21
C MET A 1 -53.16 -9.32 -33.75
N LEU A 2 -52.44 -9.75 -32.73
CA LEU A 2 -51.04 -10.19 -32.58
C LEU A 2 -50.97 -11.29 -31.49
N SER A 3 -50.12 -12.30 -31.69
CA SER A 3 -49.77 -13.29 -30.68
C SER A 3 -48.78 -12.72 -29.65
N PRO A 4 -48.85 -13.07 -28.36
CA PRO A 4 -47.85 -12.65 -27.39
C PRO A 4 -46.61 -13.54 -27.50
N THR A 5 -45.46 -12.92 -27.79
CA THR A 5 -44.14 -13.55 -27.77
C THR A 5 -43.69 -13.77 -26.32
N ARG A 6 -43.44 -15.04 -25.97
CA ARG A 6 -42.91 -15.46 -24.67
C ARG A 6 -41.39 -15.19 -24.65
N ILE A 7 -40.96 -14.14 -23.94
CA ILE A 7 -39.54 -13.80 -23.78
C ILE A 7 -38.92 -14.73 -22.72
N ASN A 8 -37.95 -15.55 -23.12
CA ASN A 8 -37.25 -16.48 -22.23
C ASN A 8 -36.32 -15.73 -21.26
N SER A 9 -36.67 -15.74 -19.97
CA SER A 9 -35.92 -15.13 -18.84
C SER A 9 -34.46 -15.63 -18.69
N ALA A 10 -34.12 -16.80 -19.23
CA ALA A 10 -32.77 -17.36 -19.10
C ALA A 10 -31.70 -16.62 -19.92
N SER A 11 -32.07 -15.93 -21.02
CA SER A 11 -31.08 -15.18 -21.83
C SER A 11 -30.76 -13.82 -21.21
N THR A 12 -31.71 -13.18 -20.53
CA THR A 12 -31.53 -11.85 -19.92
C THR A 12 -30.56 -11.90 -18.75
N HIS A 13 -30.57 -12.96 -17.94
CA HIS A 13 -29.63 -13.13 -16.83
C HIS A 13 -28.17 -13.30 -17.30
N LYS A 14 -27.93 -14.04 -18.39
CA LYS A 14 -26.59 -14.18 -18.99
C LYS A 14 -26.06 -12.86 -19.55
N SER A 15 -26.94 -12.05 -20.14
CA SER A 15 -26.60 -10.72 -20.65
C SER A 15 -26.29 -9.73 -19.51
N ILE A 16 -27.03 -9.78 -18.40
CA ILE A 16 -26.80 -8.91 -17.23
C ILE A 16 -25.49 -9.28 -16.51
N LEU A 17 -25.21 -10.58 -16.32
CA LEU A 17 -23.95 -11.05 -15.73
C LEU A 17 -22.73 -10.70 -16.60
N SER A 18 -22.87 -10.83 -17.92
CA SER A 18 -21.82 -10.43 -18.87
C SER A 18 -21.57 -8.91 -18.82
N LEU A 19 -22.61 -8.10 -18.73
CA LEU A 19 -22.50 -6.64 -18.66
C LEU A 19 -21.89 -6.17 -17.33
N ALA A 20 -22.26 -6.81 -16.21
CA ALA A 20 -21.68 -6.51 -14.90
C ALA A 20 -20.19 -6.88 -14.83
N LEU A 21 -19.79 -8.01 -15.45
CA LEU A 21 -18.39 -8.42 -15.54
C LEU A 21 -17.57 -7.44 -16.41
N LEU A 22 -18.15 -6.94 -17.50
CA LEU A 22 -17.51 -5.96 -18.38
C LEU A 22 -17.32 -4.60 -17.67
N LEU A 23 -18.31 -4.17 -16.88
CA LEU A 23 -18.22 -2.97 -16.05
C LEU A 23 -17.20 -3.11 -14.91
N ALA A 24 -17.08 -4.29 -14.30
CA ALA A 24 -16.06 -4.56 -13.29
C ALA A 24 -14.63 -4.49 -13.86
N ILE A 25 -14.43 -4.98 -15.09
CA ILE A 25 -13.13 -4.91 -15.78
C ILE A 25 -12.74 -3.46 -16.12
N ILE A 26 -13.71 -2.61 -16.51
CA ILE A 26 -13.48 -1.18 -16.76
C ILE A 26 -13.11 -0.43 -15.47
N PHE A 27 -13.62 -0.86 -14.31
CA PHE A 27 -13.23 -0.25 -13.03
C PHE A 27 -11.81 -0.63 -12.59
N LEU A 28 -11.33 -1.82 -12.95
CA LEU A 28 -10.01 -2.34 -12.57
C LEU A 28 -8.84 -1.72 -13.36
N ILE A 29 -9.09 -1.02 -14.47
CA ILE A 29 -8.04 -0.34 -15.26
C ILE A 29 -7.69 1.07 -14.77
N ASN A 30 -8.26 1.54 -13.66
CA ASN A 30 -7.81 2.78 -12.98
C ASN A 30 -6.60 2.54 -12.05
N GLY A 31 -5.77 1.53 -12.35
CA GLY A 31 -4.54 1.23 -11.61
C GLY A 31 -3.38 2.12 -12.07
N CYS A 32 -2.78 2.85 -11.12
CA CYS A 32 -1.61 3.74 -11.26
C CYS A 32 -1.77 4.85 -12.31
N ALA A 33 -2.04 6.07 -11.86
CA ALA A 33 -2.05 7.28 -12.67
C ALA A 33 -0.71 7.48 -13.40
N THR A 34 -0.63 6.88 -14.58
CA THR A 34 0.32 7.19 -15.63
C THR A 34 -0.31 8.38 -16.34
N LEU A 35 0.42 9.50 -16.49
CA LEU A 35 -0.08 10.74 -17.13
C LEU A 35 -0.98 10.40 -18.32
N ASN A 36 -2.20 10.94 -18.31
CA ASN A 36 -3.11 10.77 -19.43
C ASN A 36 -2.63 11.66 -20.59
N LYS A 37 -3.20 11.46 -21.79
CA LYS A 37 -2.85 12.24 -22.99
C LYS A 37 -2.98 13.76 -22.78
N ASN A 38 -3.93 14.21 -21.97
CA ASN A 38 -4.15 15.63 -21.70
C ASN A 38 -3.03 16.19 -20.82
N ASP A 39 -2.62 15.47 -19.79
CA ASP A 39 -1.52 15.92 -18.92
C ASP A 39 -0.20 16.08 -19.71
N CYS A 40 0.05 15.19 -20.69
CA CYS A 40 1.17 15.35 -21.62
C CYS A 40 1.00 16.55 -22.56
N ARG A 41 -0.23 16.82 -23.05
CA ARG A 41 -0.52 17.93 -23.97
C ARG A 41 -0.43 19.30 -23.30
N GLU A 42 -0.78 19.37 -22.01
CA GLU A 42 -0.65 20.60 -21.22
C GLU A 42 0.81 21.05 -21.08
N GLY A 43 1.77 20.13 -21.20
CA GLY A 43 3.19 20.45 -21.24
C GLY A 43 3.76 21.05 -19.94
N ASN A 44 3.02 20.99 -18.84
CA ASN A 44 3.41 21.53 -17.54
C ASN A 44 4.40 20.60 -16.80
N TRP A 45 5.56 20.37 -17.39
CA TRP A 45 6.61 19.51 -16.82
C TRP A 45 7.05 19.98 -15.43
N ALA A 46 7.08 21.29 -15.18
CA ALA A 46 7.37 21.84 -13.86
C ALA A 46 6.32 21.49 -12.80
N GLY A 47 5.03 21.46 -13.15
CA GLY A 47 3.97 21.00 -12.26
C GLY A 47 4.08 19.50 -11.96
N ILE A 48 4.39 18.69 -12.98
CA ILE A 48 4.58 17.24 -12.84
C ILE A 48 5.73 16.96 -11.87
N GLY A 49 6.90 17.57 -12.08
CA GLY A 49 8.05 17.40 -11.20
C GLY A 49 7.78 17.86 -9.77
N PHE A 50 7.09 19.00 -9.61
CA PHE A 50 6.68 19.48 -8.29
C PHE A 50 5.80 18.45 -7.55
N ASN A 51 4.78 17.91 -8.22
CA ASN A 51 3.88 16.93 -7.63
C ASN A 51 4.58 15.61 -7.29
N ASP A 52 5.48 15.12 -8.15
CA ASP A 52 6.28 13.92 -7.87
C ASP A 52 7.15 14.11 -6.62
N ALA A 53 7.79 15.28 -6.47
CA ALA A 53 8.61 15.60 -5.30
C ALA A 53 7.76 15.71 -4.03
N VAL A 54 6.61 16.39 -4.07
CA VAL A 54 5.69 16.51 -2.92
C VAL A 54 5.15 15.14 -2.50
N ALA A 55 4.98 14.21 -3.44
CA ALA A 55 4.60 12.84 -3.17
C ALA A 55 5.76 11.95 -2.65
N GLY A 56 6.99 12.49 -2.57
CA GLY A 56 8.16 11.74 -2.12
C GLY A 56 8.65 10.70 -3.13
N LEU A 57 8.33 10.87 -4.41
CA LEU A 57 8.69 9.95 -5.49
C LEU A 57 10.06 10.30 -6.04
N ARG A 58 10.81 9.30 -6.51
CA ARG A 58 12.16 9.52 -7.05
C ARG A 58 12.10 10.08 -8.48
N SER A 59 12.77 11.21 -8.69
CA SER A 59 12.84 11.88 -10.01
C SER A 59 13.27 10.93 -11.13
N ASP A 60 14.34 10.14 -10.92
CA ASP A 60 14.90 9.26 -11.95
C ASP A 60 13.92 8.20 -12.46
N ILE A 61 13.06 7.68 -11.59
CA ILE A 61 12.04 6.69 -11.97
C ILE A 61 10.85 7.39 -12.63
N GLN A 62 10.36 8.46 -12.01
CA GLN A 62 9.12 9.11 -12.40
C GLN A 62 9.23 9.82 -13.74
N LEU A 63 10.28 10.62 -13.91
CA LEU A 63 10.56 11.30 -15.15
C LEU A 63 10.62 10.32 -16.34
N ASN A 64 11.34 9.20 -16.20
CA ASN A 64 11.45 8.20 -17.25
C ASN A 64 10.09 7.55 -17.56
N SER A 65 9.27 7.31 -16.54
CA SER A 65 7.89 6.84 -16.70
C SER A 65 7.06 7.84 -17.51
N HIS A 66 7.14 9.13 -17.18
CA HIS A 66 6.43 10.22 -17.85
C HIS A 66 6.88 10.40 -19.30
N ILE A 67 8.19 10.37 -19.57
CA ILE A 67 8.75 10.41 -20.94
C ILE A 67 8.21 9.24 -21.77
N LYS A 68 8.20 8.03 -21.22
CA LYS A 68 7.67 6.83 -21.89
C LYS A 68 6.17 6.92 -22.15
N ALA A 69 5.40 7.55 -21.26
CA ALA A 69 3.97 7.78 -21.46
C ALA A 69 3.71 8.80 -22.58
N CYS A 70 4.37 9.96 -22.53
CA CYS A 70 4.13 11.07 -23.46
C CYS A 70 4.71 10.84 -24.87
N SER A 71 5.80 10.08 -25.00
CA SER A 71 6.37 9.68 -26.29
C SER A 71 5.40 8.89 -27.18
N ARG A 72 4.44 8.14 -26.61
CA ARG A 72 3.38 7.45 -27.37
C ARG A 72 2.49 8.43 -28.15
N TYR A 73 2.44 9.68 -27.70
CA TYR A 73 1.71 10.76 -28.33
C TYR A 73 2.60 11.70 -29.15
N LYS A 74 3.89 11.34 -29.33
CA LYS A 74 4.90 12.16 -30.02
C LYS A 74 5.07 13.55 -29.42
N ILE A 75 4.87 13.67 -28.10
CA ILE A 75 5.05 14.92 -27.35
C ILE A 75 6.47 14.91 -26.77
N GLY A 76 7.20 16.01 -26.95
CA GLY A 76 8.54 16.20 -26.37
C GLY A 76 8.50 16.37 -24.85
N HIS A 77 9.64 16.14 -24.19
CA HIS A 77 9.80 16.36 -22.75
C HIS A 77 10.65 17.60 -22.48
N ASP A 78 10.37 18.29 -21.38
CA ASP A 78 11.19 19.38 -20.86
C ASP A 78 11.79 18.97 -19.51
N GLN A 79 13.00 18.45 -19.58
CA GLN A 79 13.74 17.99 -18.41
C GLN A 79 14.02 19.12 -17.42
N ILE A 80 14.40 20.28 -17.93
CA ILE A 80 14.81 21.43 -17.13
C ILE A 80 13.60 21.96 -16.35
N ALA A 81 12.44 22.06 -17.01
CA ALA A 81 11.20 22.44 -16.35
C ALA A 81 10.82 21.43 -15.26
N TYR A 82 10.89 20.13 -15.54
CA TYR A 82 10.64 19.07 -14.56
C TYR A 82 11.53 19.20 -13.32
N ASP A 83 12.84 19.30 -13.50
CA ASP A 83 13.81 19.38 -12.40
C ASP A 83 13.62 20.63 -11.56
N ASN A 84 13.31 21.78 -12.19
CA ASN A 84 12.97 23.02 -11.49
C ASN A 84 11.68 22.88 -10.66
N GLY A 85 10.69 22.17 -11.19
CA GLY A 85 9.49 21.77 -10.46
C GLY A 85 9.80 20.91 -9.26
N TYR A 86 10.55 19.83 -9.50
CA TYR A 86 10.91 18.83 -8.52
C TYR A 86 11.70 19.44 -7.35
N ASN A 87 12.72 20.25 -7.64
CA ASN A 87 13.51 20.95 -6.62
C ASN A 87 12.68 21.89 -5.74
N ARG A 88 11.65 22.54 -6.30
CA ARG A 88 10.70 23.35 -5.52
C ARG A 88 9.80 22.48 -4.66
N GLY A 89 9.31 21.36 -5.19
CA GLY A 89 8.48 20.41 -4.43
C GLY A 89 9.23 19.77 -3.26
N LEU A 90 10.55 19.51 -3.43
CA LEU A 90 11.40 19.02 -2.35
C LEU A 90 11.45 19.97 -1.15
N GLN A 91 11.30 21.28 -1.33
CA GLN A 91 11.21 22.23 -0.21
C GLN A 91 9.98 21.96 0.68
N GLN A 92 8.90 21.43 0.12
CA GLN A 92 7.69 21.08 0.87
C GLN A 92 7.74 19.67 1.44
N PHE A 93 8.32 18.73 0.69
CA PHE A 93 8.46 17.35 1.14
C PHE A 93 9.53 17.18 2.23
N CYS A 94 10.68 17.81 2.07
CA CYS A 94 11.84 17.65 2.95
C CYS A 94 11.76 18.52 4.20
N THR A 95 10.70 18.31 4.98
CA THR A 95 10.50 18.95 6.28
C THR A 95 10.43 17.88 7.37
N GLN A 96 10.69 18.26 8.62
CA GLN A 96 10.61 17.35 9.76
C GLN A 96 9.21 16.74 9.91
N SER A 97 8.15 17.53 9.71
CA SER A 97 6.76 17.06 9.83
C SER A 97 6.40 16.05 8.73
N SER A 98 6.79 16.33 7.48
CA SER A 98 6.64 15.38 6.37
C SER A 98 7.46 14.12 6.60
N GLY A 99 8.69 14.23 7.10
CA GLY A 99 9.52 13.08 7.48
C GLY A 99 8.83 12.19 8.50
N MET A 100 8.30 12.76 9.59
CA MET A 100 7.57 12.03 10.62
C MET A 100 6.38 11.25 10.07
N ARG A 101 5.54 11.90 9.26
CA ARG A 101 4.43 11.23 8.57
C ARG A 101 4.93 10.11 7.65
N TYR A 102 5.95 10.38 6.84
CA TYR A 102 6.50 9.41 5.89
C TYR A 102 7.04 8.16 6.60
N GLY A 103 7.68 8.33 7.75
CA GLY A 103 8.17 7.22 8.59
C GLY A 103 7.05 6.45 9.28
N SER A 104 6.03 7.12 9.81
CA SER A 104 4.89 6.44 10.45
C SER A 104 4.04 5.65 9.47
N ASP A 105 3.99 6.11 8.21
CA ASP A 105 3.29 5.44 7.12
C ASP A 105 4.08 4.25 6.54
N ASN A 106 5.22 3.89 7.14
CA ASN A 106 6.11 2.79 6.71
C ASN A 106 6.71 2.96 5.32
N ASN A 107 6.76 4.20 4.81
CA ASN A 107 7.36 4.47 3.51
C ASN A 107 8.88 4.33 3.57
N LYS A 108 9.47 3.83 2.48
CA LYS A 108 10.92 3.67 2.35
C LYS A 108 11.52 4.95 1.79
N TYR A 109 12.41 5.58 2.55
CA TYR A 109 13.07 6.81 2.12
C TYR A 109 14.31 6.52 1.28
N TYR A 110 14.39 7.10 0.08
CA TYR A 110 15.46 6.87 -0.90
C TYR A 110 16.39 8.08 -1.10
N ASN A 111 16.70 8.81 -0.02
CA ASN A 111 17.67 9.90 -0.05
C ASN A 111 17.37 11.05 -1.02
N ILE A 112 16.10 11.36 -1.28
CA ILE A 112 15.73 12.38 -2.28
C ILE A 112 15.90 13.82 -1.81
N CYS A 113 16.13 14.05 -0.51
CA CYS A 113 16.26 15.40 0.03
C CYS A 113 17.66 15.98 -0.22
N PRO A 114 17.75 17.26 -0.61
CA PRO A 114 19.02 17.94 -0.77
C PRO A 114 19.70 18.09 0.60
N ALA A 115 21.03 18.21 0.60
CA ALA A 115 21.86 18.16 1.80
C ALA A 115 21.39 19.12 2.91
N HIS A 116 20.97 20.34 2.54
CA HIS A 116 20.53 21.36 3.49
C HIS A 116 19.15 21.11 4.12
N LEU A 117 18.31 20.24 3.54
CA LEU A 117 16.99 19.87 4.09
C LEU A 117 16.97 18.45 4.69
N LYS A 118 18.00 17.66 4.39
CA LYS A 118 18.03 16.24 4.70
C LYS A 118 17.99 15.97 6.21
N SER A 119 18.73 16.74 7.01
CA SER A 119 18.80 16.51 8.47
C SER A 119 17.43 16.63 9.13
N ASP A 120 16.70 17.73 8.88
CA ASP A 120 15.36 17.94 9.43
C ASP A 120 14.38 16.83 9.04
N PHE A 121 14.38 16.46 7.75
CA PHE A 121 13.56 15.35 7.26
C PHE A 121 13.91 14.04 7.97
N LEU A 122 15.19 13.71 8.13
CA LEU A 122 15.63 12.47 8.76
C LEU A 122 15.26 12.40 10.24
N ILE A 123 15.38 13.50 11.00
CA ILE A 123 14.93 13.57 12.40
C ILE A 123 13.44 13.19 12.49
N GLY A 124 12.62 13.78 11.62
CA GLY A 124 11.21 13.42 11.50
C GLY A 124 11.02 11.96 11.14
N TYR A 125 11.67 11.51 10.06
CA TYR A 125 11.53 10.16 9.52
C TYR A 125 11.87 9.07 10.52
N VAL A 126 12.99 9.21 11.24
CA VAL A 126 13.39 8.27 12.29
C VAL A 126 12.38 8.26 13.44
N SER A 127 11.84 9.43 13.82
CA SER A 127 10.77 9.51 14.83
C SER A 127 9.50 8.79 14.38
N GLY A 128 9.10 8.96 13.11
CA GLY A 128 7.96 8.26 12.51
C GLY A 128 8.15 6.74 12.50
N LEU A 129 9.34 6.27 12.12
CA LEU A 129 9.69 4.84 12.17
C LEU A 129 9.58 4.28 13.59
N THR A 130 10.04 5.01 14.61
CA THR A 130 9.88 4.61 16.02
C THR A 130 8.42 4.43 16.40
N LEU A 131 7.54 5.36 16.00
CA LEU A 131 6.10 5.24 16.26
C LEU A 131 5.52 3.97 15.64
N SER A 132 5.84 3.70 14.38
CA SER A 132 5.33 2.50 13.69
C SER A 132 5.89 1.20 14.29
N ILE A 133 7.18 1.15 14.61
CA ILE A 133 7.80 -0.01 15.27
C ILE A 133 7.12 -0.32 16.60
N ASN A 134 6.83 0.71 17.40
CA ASN A 134 6.12 0.57 18.68
C ASN A 134 4.68 0.11 18.49
N HIS A 135 3.97 0.67 17.49
CA HIS A 135 2.63 0.23 17.15
C HIS A 135 2.58 -1.25 16.77
N LEU A 136 3.46 -1.69 15.86
CA LEU A 136 3.59 -3.09 15.47
C LEU A 136 3.97 -4.00 16.64
N GLN A 137 4.79 -3.51 17.57
CA GLN A 137 5.15 -4.26 18.77
C GLN A 137 3.92 -4.56 19.64
N ASN A 138 3.03 -3.59 19.82
CA ASN A 138 1.79 -3.77 20.57
C ASN A 138 0.86 -4.76 19.86
N GLU A 139 0.65 -4.60 18.55
CA GLU A 139 -0.19 -5.53 17.78
C GLU A 139 0.34 -6.98 17.82
N ILE A 140 1.66 -7.16 17.77
CA ILE A 140 2.29 -8.48 17.89
C ILE A 140 2.02 -9.08 19.27
N GLU A 141 2.05 -8.28 20.34
CA GLU A 141 1.78 -8.78 21.69
C GLU A 141 0.30 -9.13 21.89
N ASP A 142 -0.61 -8.33 21.33
CA ASP A 142 -2.04 -8.62 21.33
C ASP A 142 -2.35 -9.94 20.62
N LEU A 143 -1.81 -10.14 19.40
CA LEU A 143 -1.95 -11.40 18.67
C LEU A 143 -1.36 -12.58 19.44
N ARG A 144 -0.21 -12.41 20.11
CA ARG A 144 0.36 -13.45 20.99
C ARG A 144 -0.57 -13.77 22.15
N HIS A 145 -1.19 -12.76 22.76
CA HIS A 145 -2.16 -12.96 23.82
C HIS A 145 -3.39 -13.74 23.32
N GLU A 146 -3.94 -13.37 22.17
CA GLU A 146 -5.06 -14.08 21.56
C GLU A 146 -4.73 -15.53 21.23
N ARG A 147 -3.55 -15.78 20.63
CA ARG A 147 -3.07 -17.14 20.35
C ARG A 147 -3.02 -17.97 21.64
N ARG A 148 -2.36 -17.45 22.69
CA ARG A 148 -2.25 -18.14 23.99
C ARG A 148 -3.63 -18.49 24.57
N LYS A 149 -4.64 -17.61 24.43
CA LYS A 149 -6.01 -17.89 24.87
C LYS A 149 -6.64 -19.04 24.08
N LYS A 150 -6.46 -19.08 22.76
CA LYS A 150 -6.97 -20.16 21.91
C LYS A 150 -6.24 -21.48 22.14
N ASP A 151 -4.92 -21.46 22.32
CA ASP A 151 -4.12 -22.64 22.67
C ASP A 151 -4.61 -23.29 23.97
N ARG A 152 -4.87 -22.47 25.00
CA ARG A 152 -5.43 -22.95 26.27
C ARG A 152 -6.79 -23.61 26.07
N LYS A 153 -7.69 -22.97 25.30
CA LYS A 153 -9.03 -23.53 25.01
C LYS A 153 -8.93 -24.83 24.21
N LEU A 154 -8.04 -24.90 23.23
CA LEU A 154 -7.75 -26.09 22.44
C LEU A 154 -7.23 -27.23 23.32
N SER A 155 -6.31 -26.94 24.24
CA SER A 155 -5.80 -27.90 25.23
C SER A 155 -6.91 -28.43 26.15
N THR A 156 -7.79 -27.56 26.66
CA THR A 156 -8.93 -27.98 27.51
C THR A 156 -9.88 -28.90 26.76
N LEU A 157 -10.33 -28.50 25.56
CA LEU A 157 -11.19 -29.34 24.70
C LEU A 157 -10.50 -30.65 24.29
N GLY A 158 -9.18 -30.62 24.16
CA GLY A 158 -8.38 -31.81 23.85
C GLY A 158 -8.38 -32.85 24.97
N LYS A 159 -8.57 -32.44 26.23
CA LYS A 159 -8.65 -33.31 27.41
C LYS A 159 -10.07 -33.86 27.65
N GLU A 160 -11.09 -33.14 27.19
CA GLU A 160 -12.49 -33.56 27.25
C GLU A 160 -12.80 -34.67 26.21
N ASN A 161 -13.73 -35.58 26.51
CA ASN A 161 -13.98 -36.80 25.73
C ASN A 161 -14.47 -36.48 24.30
N ARG A 162 -13.59 -36.68 23.32
CA ARG A 162 -13.70 -36.17 21.93
C ARG A 162 -14.79 -36.80 21.06
N LYS A 163 -15.66 -37.67 21.57
CA LYS A 163 -16.54 -38.48 20.71
C LYS A 163 -17.72 -37.72 20.11
N ASP A 164 -18.04 -36.50 20.55
CA ASP A 164 -19.11 -35.72 19.93
C ASP A 164 -18.63 -34.95 18.68
N LYS A 165 -19.55 -34.80 17.70
CA LYS A 165 -19.28 -34.08 16.43
C LYS A 165 -19.09 -32.57 16.66
N LYS A 166 -19.64 -32.03 17.75
CA LYS A 166 -19.62 -30.61 18.09
C LYS A 166 -18.22 -30.15 18.52
N SER A 167 -17.57 -30.90 19.40
CA SER A 167 -16.21 -30.67 19.90
C SER A 167 -15.19 -30.79 18.78
N HIS A 168 -15.34 -31.76 17.87
CA HIS A 168 -14.48 -31.86 16.68
C HIS A 168 -14.54 -30.60 15.80
N LYS A 169 -15.75 -30.06 15.56
CA LYS A 169 -15.94 -28.84 14.77
C LYS A 169 -15.31 -27.62 15.48
N GLU A 170 -15.46 -27.51 16.80
CA GLU A 170 -14.87 -26.42 17.59
C GLU A 170 -13.33 -26.48 17.61
N ILE A 171 -12.77 -27.67 17.81
CA ILE A 171 -11.32 -27.92 17.74
C ILE A 171 -10.76 -27.52 16.37
N LYS A 172 -11.43 -27.91 15.29
CA LYS A 172 -11.02 -27.52 13.93
C LYS A 172 -11.01 -26.00 13.78
N LYS A 173 -12.09 -25.32 14.17
CA LYS A 173 -12.19 -23.86 14.09
C LYS A 173 -11.10 -23.14 14.89
N LEU A 174 -10.74 -23.66 16.07
CA LEU A 174 -9.67 -23.11 16.89
C LEU A 174 -8.30 -23.27 16.21
N LYS A 175 -8.02 -24.43 15.62
CA LYS A 175 -6.79 -24.67 14.86
C LYS A 175 -6.67 -23.73 13.66
N ASP A 176 -7.72 -23.64 12.84
CA ASP A 176 -7.77 -22.72 11.69
C ASP A 176 -7.54 -21.27 12.13
N SER A 177 -8.10 -20.89 13.29
CA SER A 177 -7.89 -19.55 13.86
C SER A 177 -6.49 -19.32 14.42
N ILE A 178 -5.83 -20.35 14.96
CA ILE A 178 -4.45 -20.27 15.46
C ILE A 178 -3.49 -20.10 14.27
N GLU A 179 -3.67 -20.89 13.22
CA GLU A 179 -2.90 -20.82 11.98
C GLU A 179 -2.96 -19.40 11.37
N ASN A 180 -4.16 -18.83 11.23
CA ASN A 180 -4.32 -17.45 10.76
C ASN A 180 -3.63 -16.41 11.68
N ILE A 181 -3.60 -16.63 13.00
CA ILE A 181 -2.86 -15.74 13.91
C ILE A 181 -1.35 -15.89 13.70
N GLU A 182 -0.85 -17.10 13.47
CA GLU A 182 0.56 -17.36 13.21
C GLU A 182 1.03 -16.73 11.89
N ASP A 183 0.20 -16.78 10.86
CA ASP A 183 0.45 -16.08 9.59
C ASP A 183 0.53 -14.56 9.79
N ASN A 184 -0.43 -13.98 10.53
CA ASN A 184 -0.43 -12.56 10.87
C ASN A 184 0.79 -12.16 11.70
N LEU A 185 1.18 -12.98 12.69
CA LEU A 185 2.38 -12.76 13.49
C LEU A 185 3.65 -12.78 12.62
N THR A 186 3.73 -13.70 11.67
CA THR A 186 4.87 -13.83 10.76
C THR A 186 4.97 -12.59 9.86
N SER A 187 3.85 -12.19 9.26
CA SER A 187 3.77 -10.98 8.42
C SER A 187 4.18 -9.73 9.20
N LYS A 188 3.58 -9.47 10.37
CA LYS A 188 3.89 -8.28 11.18
C LYS A 188 5.35 -8.26 11.68
N ARG A 189 5.93 -9.41 12.02
CA ARG A 189 7.35 -9.50 12.39
C ARG A 189 8.27 -9.18 11.22
N SER A 190 7.92 -9.64 10.01
CA SER A 190 8.66 -9.28 8.80
C SER A 190 8.67 -7.76 8.61
N THR A 191 7.50 -7.12 8.68
CA THR A 191 7.39 -5.65 8.59
C THR A 191 8.19 -4.95 9.68
N GLN A 192 8.10 -5.40 10.94
CA GLN A 192 8.85 -4.80 12.04
C GLN A 192 10.37 -4.90 11.82
N ASN A 193 10.86 -6.02 11.31
CA ASN A 193 12.28 -6.20 11.00
C ASN A 193 12.74 -5.28 9.87
N ASP A 194 11.93 -5.14 8.82
CA ASP A 194 12.22 -4.20 7.73
C ASP A 194 12.31 -2.77 8.24
N LEU A 195 11.35 -2.33 9.06
CA LEU A 195 11.36 -0.98 9.64
C LEU A 195 12.57 -0.76 10.56
N ARG A 196 12.97 -1.76 11.36
CA ARG A 196 14.18 -1.68 12.19
C ARG A 196 15.44 -1.56 11.35
N ALA A 197 15.51 -2.22 10.20
CA ALA A 197 16.62 -2.08 9.27
C ALA A 197 16.68 -0.64 8.69
N TRP A 198 15.54 -0.10 8.27
CA TRP A 198 15.44 1.29 7.81
C TRP A 198 15.78 2.31 8.91
N TYR A 199 15.31 2.09 10.12
CA TYR A 199 15.66 2.90 11.28
C TYR A 199 17.17 2.92 11.51
N SER A 200 17.81 1.74 11.53
CA SER A 200 19.26 1.62 11.72
C SER A 200 20.06 2.29 10.60
N LEU A 201 19.58 2.22 9.36
CA LEU A 201 20.22 2.88 8.22
C LEU A 201 20.23 4.41 8.38
N TRP A 202 19.09 5.00 8.74
CA TRP A 202 18.91 6.45 8.71
C TRP A 202 19.26 7.16 10.02
N SER A 203 19.11 6.50 11.16
CA SER A 203 19.53 7.05 12.46
C SER A 203 21.04 7.32 12.55
N ARG A 204 21.86 6.62 11.76
CA ARG A 204 23.31 6.86 11.67
C ARG A 204 23.70 8.08 10.83
N GLN A 205 22.75 8.72 10.16
CA GLN A 205 22.97 9.88 9.29
C GLN A 205 22.40 11.18 9.86
N ILE A 206 21.89 11.13 11.09
CA ILE A 206 21.47 12.29 11.88
C ILE A 206 22.62 12.63 12.83
#